data_AF-A0A9X1GJK4-F1
#
_entry.id   AF-A0A9X1GJK4-F1
#
_cell.length_a   1.000
_cell.length_b   1.000
_cell.length_c   1.000
_cell.angle_alpha   90.00
_cell.angle_beta   90.00
_cell.angle_gamma   90.00
#
_symmetry.space_group_name_H-M   'P 1'
#
loop_
_entity.id
_entity.type
_entity.pdbx_description
1 polymer ?
#
loop_
_entity_poly.entity_id
_entity_poly.type
_entity_poly.pdbx_seq_one_letter_code
_entity_poly.pdbx_strand_id
1 'polypeptide(L)'
;MLNPIYNATRNYTSLPGAKIKNMLNNYLLNQTSTIVFIDSSVSDYQTLQTGVMEGVEAVILSQNRDGIEEITEVLERHTQITTIHIVSHGSPGCLYLGNSQLNLDNISKYAELLQRWQSKRILLYGCNVAAGDAGEEFIRKLHEITNATISASATKTGNAALGGNWELEVNIPENNGTSVIFSEETLATYQGVFIPILVGEWDRLSYANALTVVGNYAYAVGDRLDIIDISNPAQPIVKGSYKISGGLSVQVVGNYAYVADDDKGLQIIDISNPTKPTLKGSYDTPSYARDVQVVGNYAYVTDRDSGLQIIDISNPITPTLKGNYDTSDGVYGVQIVGNYAYVAGGDSGLSIINISNPSTPTLKGNYDTPGYAYGVQVVGNYAFVADYDKGLEIIDISNPSTPILKGNYDTSDYPYGVTGVQVVGNYAYLADNGLGLSIIDISNPSIPTLKGNYDIAGIAYGVQVVGKYAYVADYWSGLSIIDITNPSTPIFKGNYNTSGNAWDVQVVGKYAYVADEYSGLQIIDISNPSIPTLKGNYDTSGYAY
;
A
#
# COMPACT_ATOMS: atom_id res chain seq x y z
N MET A 1 -0.32 66.36 -29.65
CA MET A 1 0.23 65.01 -29.85
C MET A 1 -0.74 64.03 -29.23
N LEU A 2 -1.52 63.32 -30.05
CA LEU A 2 -2.62 62.43 -29.63
C LEU A 2 -2.21 60.96 -29.81
N ASN A 3 -2.73 60.15 -28.89
CA ASN A 3 -2.52 58.73 -28.60
C ASN A 3 -2.64 57.79 -29.83
N PRO A 4 -1.74 56.79 -30.05
CA PRO A 4 -1.74 55.95 -31.27
C PRO A 4 -2.95 55.02 -31.43
N ILE A 5 -3.73 54.82 -30.36
CA ILE A 5 -4.89 53.92 -30.33
C ILE A 5 -6.08 54.47 -31.16
N TYR A 6 -6.12 55.79 -31.40
CA TYR A 6 -7.27 56.42 -32.06
C TYR A 6 -7.28 56.31 -33.60
N ASN A 7 -6.19 55.86 -34.24
CA ASN A 7 -6.09 55.79 -35.71
C ASN A 7 -6.29 54.39 -36.31
N ALA A 8 -6.41 53.33 -35.51
CA ALA A 8 -6.62 51.97 -36.04
C ALA A 8 -8.09 51.62 -36.34
N THR A 9 -9.06 52.40 -35.85
CA THR A 9 -10.50 52.08 -35.94
C THR A 9 -11.20 52.65 -37.18
N ARG A 10 -10.52 53.41 -38.06
CA ARG A 10 -11.15 54.03 -39.24
C ARG A 10 -11.17 53.20 -40.52
N ASN A 11 -10.48 52.06 -40.57
CA ASN A 11 -10.38 51.26 -41.82
C ASN A 11 -11.02 49.85 -41.75
N TYR A 12 -11.79 49.52 -40.71
CA TYR A 12 -12.34 48.16 -40.55
C TYR A 12 -13.84 48.12 -40.22
N THR A 13 -14.66 48.98 -40.82
CA THR A 13 -16.12 48.96 -40.66
C THR A 13 -16.83 47.82 -41.42
N SER A 14 -16.12 46.76 -41.83
CA SER A 14 -16.70 45.62 -42.56
C SER A 14 -16.24 44.22 -42.14
N LEU A 15 -15.45 44.06 -41.06
CA LEU A 15 -15.05 42.74 -40.58
C LEU A 15 -15.97 42.21 -39.45
N PRO A 16 -16.40 40.93 -39.49
CA PRO A 16 -17.23 40.34 -38.44
C PRO A 16 -16.57 40.39 -37.06
N GLY A 17 -17.36 40.56 -35.99
CA GLY A 17 -16.86 40.71 -34.60
C GLY A 17 -15.92 39.60 -34.11
N ALA A 18 -16.07 38.37 -34.61
CA ALA A 18 -15.18 37.24 -34.29
C ALA A 18 -13.74 37.46 -34.80
N LYS A 19 -13.55 38.07 -35.98
CA LYS A 19 -12.21 38.37 -36.52
C LYS A 19 -11.49 39.44 -35.70
N ILE A 20 -12.22 40.44 -35.19
CA ILE A 20 -11.64 41.49 -34.35
C ILE A 20 -11.19 40.91 -32.99
N LYS A 21 -11.98 39.99 -32.41
CA LYS A 21 -11.64 39.28 -31.17
C LYS A 21 -10.38 38.42 -31.31
N ASN A 22 -10.27 37.66 -32.41
CA ASN A 22 -9.06 36.86 -32.70
C ASN A 22 -7.82 37.75 -32.95
N MET A 23 -7.96 38.89 -33.63
CA MET A 23 -6.84 39.83 -33.82
C MET A 23 -6.39 40.49 -32.51
N LEU A 24 -7.32 40.83 -31.61
CA LEU A 24 -7.00 41.36 -30.27
C LEU A 24 -6.34 40.31 -29.38
N ASN A 25 -6.81 39.05 -29.41
CA ASN A 25 -6.18 37.94 -28.71
C ASN A 25 -4.77 37.68 -29.21
N ASN A 26 -4.55 37.65 -30.54
CA ASN A 26 -3.22 37.47 -31.12
C ASN A 26 -2.28 38.64 -30.78
N TYR A 27 -2.79 39.88 -30.73
CA TYR A 27 -1.99 41.04 -30.33
C TYR A 27 -1.61 41.02 -28.84
N LEU A 28 -2.50 40.55 -27.96
CA LEU A 28 -2.22 40.37 -26.53
C LEU A 28 -1.23 39.22 -26.29
N LEU A 29 -1.38 38.09 -27.00
CA LEU A 29 -0.47 36.95 -26.95
C LEU A 29 0.94 37.30 -27.41
N ASN A 30 1.07 38.12 -28.47
CA ASN A 30 2.36 38.64 -28.95
C ASN A 30 3.09 39.58 -27.95
N GLN A 31 2.45 39.97 -26.83
CA GLN A 31 3.10 40.71 -25.73
C GLN A 31 3.38 39.84 -24.49
N THR A 32 2.92 38.58 -24.47
CA THR A 32 3.08 37.64 -23.35
C THR A 32 3.77 36.37 -23.82
N SER A 33 4.98 36.09 -23.32
CA SER A 33 5.68 34.85 -23.68
C SER A 33 4.89 33.65 -23.12
N THR A 34 4.21 32.93 -24.01
CA THR A 34 3.24 31.88 -23.68
C THR A 34 3.70 30.56 -24.26
N ILE A 35 3.67 29.51 -23.44
CA ILE A 35 4.02 28.15 -23.83
C ILE A 35 2.89 27.20 -23.46
N VAL A 36 2.63 26.20 -24.30
CA VAL A 36 1.77 25.07 -24.01
C VAL A 36 2.57 23.78 -24.00
N PHE A 37 2.43 23.04 -22.92
CA PHE A 37 2.85 21.65 -22.82
C PHE A 37 1.65 20.76 -23.12
N ILE A 38 1.79 19.86 -24.10
CA ILE A 38 0.76 18.92 -24.48
C ILE A 38 1.29 17.52 -24.21
N ASP A 39 0.63 16.80 -23.33
CA ASP A 39 0.98 15.43 -23.01
C ASP A 39 0.68 14.49 -24.19
N SER A 40 1.66 13.69 -24.63
CA SER A 40 1.46 12.78 -25.77
C SER A 40 0.49 11.62 -25.49
N SER A 41 0.09 11.39 -24.22
CA SER A 41 -0.91 10.38 -23.85
C SER A 41 -2.35 10.82 -24.12
N VAL A 42 -2.62 12.14 -24.25
CA VAL A 42 -3.99 12.59 -24.57
C VAL A 42 -4.38 12.16 -25.98
N SER A 43 -5.65 11.81 -26.14
CA SER A 43 -6.19 11.36 -27.44
C SER A 43 -5.95 12.40 -28.54
N ASP A 44 -5.38 11.99 -29.67
CA ASP A 44 -5.19 12.88 -30.83
C ASP A 44 -4.48 14.21 -30.49
N TYR A 45 -3.41 14.12 -29.69
CA TYR A 45 -2.60 15.29 -29.32
C TYR A 45 -2.03 16.04 -30.54
N GLN A 46 -1.89 15.38 -31.70
CA GLN A 46 -1.41 16.00 -32.95
C GLN A 46 -2.37 17.07 -33.46
N THR A 47 -3.68 16.85 -33.34
CA THR A 47 -4.70 17.88 -33.66
C THR A 47 -4.56 19.08 -32.74
N LEU A 48 -4.34 18.86 -31.44
CA LEU A 48 -4.12 19.95 -30.48
C LEU A 48 -2.84 20.73 -30.80
N GLN A 49 -1.74 20.03 -31.07
CA GLN A 49 -0.46 20.63 -31.44
C GLN A 49 -0.57 21.51 -32.68
N THR A 50 -1.24 21.02 -33.73
CA THR A 50 -1.46 21.77 -34.98
C THR A 50 -2.40 22.96 -34.76
N GLY A 51 -3.30 22.84 -33.78
CA GLY A 51 -4.31 23.82 -33.43
C GLY A 51 -3.83 24.98 -32.55
N VAL A 52 -2.60 24.94 -32.05
CA VAL A 52 -2.03 26.00 -31.21
C VAL A 52 -1.94 27.32 -32.00
N MET A 53 -2.43 28.41 -31.40
CA MET A 53 -2.43 29.73 -32.05
C MET A 53 -1.02 30.27 -32.29
N GLU A 54 -0.87 31.06 -33.36
CA GLU A 54 0.37 31.74 -33.70
C GLU A 54 0.85 32.62 -32.52
N GLY A 55 2.15 32.51 -32.18
CA GLY A 55 2.75 33.22 -31.06
C GLY A 55 2.78 32.43 -29.74
N VAL A 56 2.17 31.23 -29.68
CA VAL A 56 2.29 30.30 -28.56
C VAL A 56 3.25 29.17 -28.93
N GLU A 57 4.26 28.93 -28.10
CA GLU A 57 5.18 27.80 -28.29
C GLU A 57 4.51 26.50 -27.83
N ALA A 58 4.57 25.43 -28.64
CA ALA A 58 4.00 24.13 -28.31
C ALA A 58 5.11 23.09 -28.07
N VAL A 59 5.09 22.48 -26.90
CA VAL A 59 6.03 21.43 -26.49
C VAL A 59 5.26 20.16 -26.18
N ILE A 60 5.70 19.03 -26.74
CA ILE A 60 5.07 17.73 -26.53
C ILE A 60 5.83 16.99 -25.43
N LEU A 61 5.12 16.59 -24.37
CA LEU A 61 5.70 15.78 -23.30
C LEU A 61 5.72 14.30 -23.70
N SER A 62 6.82 13.63 -23.40
CA SER A 62 7.00 12.21 -23.69
C SER A 62 6.30 11.35 -22.64
N GLN A 63 5.42 10.43 -23.08
CA GLN A 63 4.79 9.41 -22.23
C GLN A 63 5.79 8.51 -21.46
N ASN A 64 7.07 8.52 -21.82
CA ASN A 64 8.12 7.69 -21.22
C ASN A 64 9.07 8.46 -20.30
N ARG A 65 8.82 9.76 -20.07
CA ARG A 65 9.64 10.60 -19.19
C ARG A 65 8.78 11.17 -18.07
N ASP A 66 9.42 11.56 -16.98
CA ASP A 66 8.77 12.36 -15.96
C ASP A 66 8.40 13.72 -16.56
N GLY A 67 7.10 13.99 -16.65
CA GLY A 67 6.60 15.18 -17.30
C GLY A 67 6.86 16.46 -16.50
N ILE A 68 6.97 16.37 -15.17
CA ILE A 68 7.31 17.52 -14.32
C ILE A 68 8.77 17.92 -14.54
N GLU A 69 9.68 16.94 -14.59
CA GLU A 69 11.08 17.18 -14.95
C GLU A 69 11.22 17.76 -16.36
N GLU A 70 10.53 17.19 -17.34
CA GLU A 70 10.60 17.65 -18.74
C GLU A 70 10.07 19.09 -18.91
N ILE A 71 8.94 19.44 -18.27
CA ILE A 71 8.45 20.82 -18.22
C ILE A 71 9.53 21.73 -17.62
N THR A 72 10.13 21.32 -16.51
CA THR A 72 11.14 22.12 -15.81
C THR A 72 12.38 22.37 -16.68
N GLU A 73 12.91 21.32 -17.32
CA GLU A 73 14.06 21.41 -18.24
C GLU A 73 13.81 22.39 -19.40
N VAL A 74 12.58 22.40 -19.92
CA VAL A 74 12.17 23.32 -20.99
C VAL A 74 12.11 24.74 -20.44
N LEU A 75 11.41 24.97 -19.33
CA LEU A 75 11.24 26.31 -18.76
C LEU A 75 12.58 26.94 -18.34
N GLU A 76 13.55 26.16 -17.86
CA GLU A 76 14.90 26.64 -17.53
C GLU A 76 15.65 27.20 -18.75
N ARG A 77 15.30 26.76 -19.97
CA ARG A 77 15.89 27.26 -21.22
C ARG A 77 15.17 28.50 -21.76
N HIS A 78 14.03 28.88 -21.18
CA HIS A 78 13.20 29.99 -21.63
C HIS A 78 13.22 31.16 -20.63
N THR A 79 14.00 32.19 -20.93
CA THR A 79 14.01 33.41 -20.13
C THR A 79 12.91 34.35 -20.62
N GLN A 80 11.74 34.36 -19.96
CA GLN A 80 10.62 35.35 -20.02
C GLN A 80 9.20 34.76 -20.10
N ILE A 81 8.98 33.45 -19.91
CA ILE A 81 7.63 32.85 -19.91
C ILE A 81 6.74 33.49 -18.83
N THR A 82 5.62 34.09 -19.24
CA THR A 82 4.65 34.68 -18.31
C THR A 82 3.43 33.80 -18.08
N THR A 83 3.13 32.91 -19.04
CA THR A 83 1.94 32.06 -19.03
C THR A 83 2.30 30.65 -19.49
N ILE A 84 1.95 29.66 -18.68
CA ILE A 84 2.11 28.25 -18.97
C ILE A 84 0.72 27.64 -19.15
N HIS A 85 0.50 26.90 -20.22
CA HIS A 85 -0.65 26.04 -20.41
C HIS A 85 -0.18 24.59 -20.35
N ILE A 86 -0.93 23.72 -19.66
CA ILE A 86 -0.65 22.29 -19.57
C ILE A 86 -1.90 21.55 -20.01
N VAL A 87 -1.77 20.73 -21.03
CA VAL A 87 -2.83 19.85 -21.53
C VAL A 87 -2.46 18.42 -21.24
N SER A 88 -3.25 17.77 -20.41
CA SER A 88 -2.99 16.40 -19.96
C SER A 88 -4.27 15.69 -19.58
N HIS A 89 -4.20 14.38 -19.34
CA HIS A 89 -5.26 13.72 -18.60
C HIS A 89 -5.36 14.31 -17.17
N GLY A 90 -6.54 14.20 -16.57
CA GLY A 90 -6.78 14.70 -15.21
C GLY A 90 -7.84 13.91 -14.45
N SER A 91 -7.78 14.05 -13.12
CA SER A 91 -8.80 13.62 -12.16
C SER A 91 -8.78 14.60 -10.97
N PRO A 92 -9.79 14.59 -10.07
CA PRO A 92 -9.79 15.46 -8.89
C PRO A 92 -8.45 15.46 -8.15
N GLY A 93 -7.78 16.61 -8.10
CA GLY A 93 -6.51 16.81 -7.41
C GLY A 93 -5.27 16.19 -8.09
N CYS A 94 -5.34 15.83 -9.37
CA CYS A 94 -4.25 15.14 -10.07
C CYS A 94 -4.13 15.51 -11.56
N LEU A 95 -2.89 15.71 -12.02
CA LEU A 95 -2.48 15.77 -13.42
C LEU A 95 -1.61 14.56 -13.78
N TYR A 96 -1.80 14.00 -14.97
CA TYR A 96 -0.97 12.90 -15.49
C TYR A 96 0.00 13.45 -16.53
N LEU A 97 1.30 13.46 -16.23
CA LEU A 97 2.32 14.13 -17.04
C LEU A 97 3.42 13.13 -17.39
N GLY A 98 3.50 12.73 -18.64
CA GLY A 98 4.41 11.70 -19.15
C GLY A 98 4.14 10.35 -18.49
N ASN A 99 5.15 9.80 -17.82
CA ASN A 99 5.02 8.58 -16.99
C ASN A 99 4.82 8.88 -15.49
N SER A 100 4.54 10.14 -15.15
CA SER A 100 4.44 10.63 -13.77
C SER A 100 3.06 11.24 -13.50
N GLN A 101 2.76 11.46 -12.23
CA GLN A 101 1.58 12.18 -11.79
C GLN A 101 2.01 13.36 -10.94
N LEU A 102 1.28 14.47 -11.01
CA LEU A 102 1.39 15.57 -10.06
C LEU A 102 0.08 15.65 -9.28
N ASN A 103 0.11 15.33 -7.99
CA ASN A 103 -1.06 15.23 -7.13
C ASN A 103 -0.76 15.63 -5.67
N LEU A 104 -1.76 15.61 -4.80
CA LEU A 104 -1.61 15.99 -3.39
C LEU A 104 -0.58 15.16 -2.61
N ASP A 105 -0.35 13.91 -2.98
CA ASP A 105 0.56 12.99 -2.27
C ASP A 105 2.03 13.27 -2.60
N ASN A 106 2.30 13.79 -3.80
CA ASN A 106 3.66 13.96 -4.30
C ASN A 106 4.05 15.41 -4.64
N ILE A 107 3.12 16.37 -4.61
CA ILE A 107 3.40 17.77 -4.94
C ILE A 107 4.52 18.38 -4.08
N SER A 108 4.62 17.97 -2.80
CA SER A 108 5.72 18.41 -1.92
C SER A 108 7.09 17.86 -2.33
N LYS A 109 7.15 16.68 -2.96
CA LYS A 109 8.40 16.10 -3.48
C LYS A 109 8.88 16.88 -4.71
N TYR A 110 7.96 17.39 -5.52
CA TYR A 110 8.26 18.21 -6.70
C TYR A 110 8.43 19.70 -6.41
N ALA A 111 8.30 20.15 -5.15
CA ALA A 111 8.28 21.56 -4.81
C ALA A 111 9.50 22.34 -5.35
N GLU A 112 10.70 21.75 -5.29
CA GLU A 112 11.92 22.39 -5.81
C GLU A 112 11.92 22.56 -7.34
N LEU A 113 11.28 21.66 -8.09
CA LEU A 113 11.13 21.76 -9.54
C LEU A 113 10.03 22.77 -9.90
N LEU A 114 8.89 22.69 -9.22
CA LEU A 114 7.74 23.57 -9.43
C LEU A 114 8.06 25.04 -9.12
N GLN A 115 8.89 25.32 -8.11
CA GLN A 115 9.39 26.68 -7.84
C GLN A 115 10.19 27.29 -9.00
N ARG A 116 10.73 26.46 -9.90
CA ARG A 116 11.46 26.91 -11.10
C ARG A 116 10.52 27.21 -12.27
N TRP A 117 9.23 26.89 -12.16
CA TRP A 117 8.22 27.24 -13.15
C TRP A 117 7.83 28.72 -12.98
N GLN A 118 8.81 29.61 -13.15
CA GLN A 118 8.74 31.06 -12.87
C GLN A 118 7.79 31.81 -13.81
N SER A 119 6.50 31.50 -13.75
CA SER A 119 5.44 32.10 -14.55
C SER A 119 4.49 32.91 -13.66
N LYS A 120 3.72 33.80 -14.29
CA LYS A 120 2.66 34.52 -13.58
C LYS A 120 1.36 33.74 -13.54
N ARG A 121 1.16 32.82 -14.49
CA ARG A 121 -0.10 32.11 -14.73
C ARG A 121 0.16 30.69 -15.21
N ILE A 122 -0.52 29.73 -14.60
CA ILE A 122 -0.52 28.33 -15.01
C ILE A 122 -1.98 27.91 -15.25
N LEU A 123 -2.26 27.44 -16.47
CA LEU A 123 -3.59 27.01 -16.91
C LEU A 123 -3.57 25.50 -17.15
N LEU A 124 -4.42 24.77 -16.43
CA LEU A 124 -4.43 23.31 -16.38
C LEU A 124 -5.68 22.77 -17.08
N TYR A 125 -5.49 22.20 -18.27
CA TYR A 125 -6.54 21.52 -19.03
C TYR A 125 -6.44 20.02 -18.79
N GLY A 126 -7.22 19.53 -17.83
CA GLY A 126 -7.36 18.11 -17.53
C GLY A 126 -8.70 17.85 -16.88
N CYS A 127 -9.36 16.74 -17.22
CA CYS A 127 -10.71 16.49 -16.74
C CYS A 127 -10.79 16.53 -15.20
N ASN A 128 -11.63 17.41 -14.66
CA ASN A 128 -11.95 17.49 -13.23
C ASN A 128 -10.77 17.76 -12.27
N VAL A 129 -9.64 18.29 -12.75
CA VAL A 129 -8.44 18.55 -11.92
C VAL A 129 -8.76 19.37 -10.67
N ALA A 130 -9.61 20.39 -10.81
CA ALA A 130 -10.03 21.27 -9.72
C ALA A 130 -11.36 20.88 -9.08
N ALA A 131 -11.89 19.68 -9.36
CA ALA A 131 -13.20 19.28 -8.86
C ALA A 131 -13.14 18.85 -7.39
N GLY A 132 -14.09 19.36 -6.60
CA GLY A 132 -14.25 19.01 -5.18
C GLY A 132 -13.07 19.41 -4.31
N ASP A 133 -13.13 19.02 -3.03
CA ASP A 133 -12.18 19.45 -2.00
C ASP A 133 -10.73 19.10 -2.36
N ALA A 134 -10.50 17.91 -2.91
CA ALA A 134 -9.17 17.46 -3.34
C ALA A 134 -8.63 18.31 -4.51
N GLY A 135 -9.48 18.65 -5.47
CA GLY A 135 -9.10 19.49 -6.61
C GLY A 135 -8.77 20.91 -6.20
N GLU A 136 -9.61 21.52 -5.35
CA GLU A 136 -9.37 22.86 -4.80
C GLU A 136 -8.10 22.94 -3.96
N GLU A 137 -7.83 21.94 -3.12
CA GLU A 137 -6.61 21.90 -2.32
C GLU A 137 -5.36 21.70 -3.18
N PHE A 138 -5.44 20.87 -4.23
CA PHE A 138 -4.33 20.66 -5.14
C PHE A 138 -3.89 21.96 -5.83
N ILE A 139 -4.84 22.72 -6.39
CA ILE A 139 -4.53 23.98 -7.04
C ILE A 139 -4.08 25.06 -6.04
N ARG A 140 -4.54 25.02 -4.79
CA ARG A 140 -4.08 25.91 -3.70
C ARG A 140 -2.61 25.65 -3.38
N LYS A 141 -2.22 24.39 -3.17
CA LYS A 141 -0.81 24.03 -2.93
C LYS A 141 0.08 24.35 -4.12
N LEU A 142 -0.41 24.12 -5.34
CA LEU A 142 0.34 24.48 -6.55
C LEU A 142 0.54 26.01 -6.64
N HIS A 143 -0.48 26.80 -6.30
CA HIS A 143 -0.36 28.26 -6.18
C HIS A 143 0.69 28.65 -5.15
N GLU A 144 0.66 28.06 -3.94
CA GLU A 144 1.61 28.38 -2.86
C GLU A 144 3.06 28.07 -3.25
N ILE A 145 3.30 26.97 -3.97
CA ILE A 145 4.64 26.55 -4.39
C ILE A 145 5.17 27.39 -5.54
N THR A 146 4.34 27.63 -6.56
CA THR A 146 4.76 28.32 -7.80
C THR A 146 4.63 29.84 -7.70
N ASN A 147 3.83 30.33 -6.75
CA ASN A 147 3.38 31.72 -6.65
C ASN A 147 2.65 32.25 -7.91
N ALA A 148 2.23 31.35 -8.81
CA ALA A 148 1.50 31.69 -10.02
C ALA A 148 -0.02 31.71 -9.78
N THR A 149 -0.76 32.50 -10.55
CA THR A 149 -2.22 32.31 -10.61
C THR A 149 -2.53 30.99 -11.30
N ILE A 150 -3.29 30.10 -10.64
CA ILE A 150 -3.67 28.79 -11.17
C ILE A 150 -5.11 28.86 -11.68
N SER A 151 -5.34 28.48 -12.93
CA SER A 151 -6.67 28.26 -13.50
C SER A 151 -6.79 26.79 -13.92
N ALA A 152 -7.84 26.09 -13.49
CA ALA A 152 -7.98 24.66 -13.74
C ALA A 152 -9.44 24.25 -13.93
N SER A 153 -9.64 23.17 -14.68
CA SER A 153 -10.97 22.62 -14.96
C SER A 153 -11.54 21.82 -13.79
N ALA A 154 -12.74 22.15 -13.34
CA ALA A 154 -13.54 21.36 -12.39
C ALA A 154 -14.52 20.41 -13.09
N THR A 155 -14.63 20.47 -14.42
CA THR A 155 -15.46 19.54 -15.20
C THR A 155 -14.62 18.80 -16.25
N LYS A 156 -15.26 17.94 -17.06
CA LYS A 156 -14.57 17.28 -18.17
C LYS A 156 -14.09 18.33 -19.17
N THR A 157 -12.84 18.21 -19.61
CA THR A 157 -12.27 19.10 -20.63
C THR A 157 -12.25 18.43 -22.00
N GLY A 158 -12.66 19.13 -23.05
CA GLY A 158 -12.64 18.65 -24.44
C GLY A 158 -14.03 18.66 -25.10
N ASN A 159 -14.36 17.59 -25.81
CA ASN A 159 -15.53 17.49 -26.67
C ASN A 159 -16.88 17.61 -25.92
N ALA A 160 -17.71 18.57 -26.34
CA ALA A 160 -19.04 18.83 -25.79
C ALA A 160 -20.03 17.66 -25.92
N ALA A 161 -19.95 16.86 -26.99
CA ALA A 161 -20.78 15.66 -27.15
C ALA A 161 -20.44 14.55 -26.14
N LEU A 162 -19.24 14.57 -25.55
CA LEU A 162 -18.82 13.66 -24.48
C LEU A 162 -19.02 14.27 -23.07
N GLY A 163 -19.72 15.40 -22.99
CA GLY A 163 -19.97 16.15 -21.77
C GLY A 163 -18.79 17.02 -21.32
N GLY A 164 -17.83 17.29 -22.20
CA GLY A 164 -16.69 18.17 -21.91
C GLY A 164 -16.91 19.63 -22.33
N ASN A 165 -16.03 20.52 -21.90
CA ASN A 165 -15.93 21.89 -22.41
C ASN A 165 -14.45 22.37 -22.34
N TRP A 166 -14.17 23.62 -22.67
CA TRP A 166 -12.79 24.17 -22.62
C TRP A 166 -12.63 25.27 -21.57
N GLU A 167 -13.55 25.32 -20.60
CA GLU A 167 -13.57 26.30 -19.52
C GLU A 167 -12.66 25.83 -18.37
N LEU A 168 -12.12 26.80 -17.64
CA LEU A 168 -11.33 26.59 -16.43
C LEU A 168 -12.08 27.27 -15.29
N GLU A 169 -12.95 26.50 -14.65
CA GLU A 169 -13.98 27.02 -13.75
C GLU A 169 -13.39 27.52 -12.42
N VAL A 170 -12.22 27.00 -12.02
CA VAL A 170 -11.60 27.33 -10.73
C VAL A 170 -10.32 28.13 -10.93
N ASN A 171 -10.18 29.23 -10.19
CA ASN A 171 -9.10 30.20 -10.32
C ASN A 171 -8.57 30.63 -8.95
N ILE A 172 -7.26 30.50 -8.70
CA ILE A 172 -6.61 30.89 -7.45
C ILE A 172 -5.39 31.79 -7.72
N PRO A 173 -5.32 33.01 -7.15
CA PRO A 173 -6.44 33.75 -6.55
C PRO A 173 -7.51 34.11 -7.59
N GLU A 174 -8.73 34.44 -7.16
CA GLU A 174 -9.86 34.77 -8.07
C GLU A 174 -9.46 35.82 -9.12
N ASN A 175 -9.66 35.49 -10.39
CA ASN A 175 -9.41 36.38 -11.53
C ASN A 175 -10.34 36.02 -12.70
N ASN A 176 -10.68 36.99 -13.54
CA ASN A 176 -11.68 36.88 -14.62
C ASN A 176 -11.07 36.65 -16.02
N GLY A 177 -9.83 36.17 -16.13
CA GLY A 177 -9.15 36.00 -17.40
C GLY A 177 -9.00 34.55 -17.82
N THR A 178 -9.81 34.07 -18.77
CA THR A 178 -9.51 32.84 -19.53
C THR A 178 -8.71 33.22 -20.78
N SER A 179 -7.58 32.54 -20.99
CA SER A 179 -6.85 32.58 -22.26
C SER A 179 -7.02 31.22 -22.90
N VAL A 180 -7.69 31.17 -24.05
CA VAL A 180 -7.78 29.95 -24.86
C VAL A 180 -6.64 30.03 -25.87
N ILE A 181 -5.87 28.95 -26.02
CA ILE A 181 -4.65 28.89 -26.84
C ILE A 181 -4.80 28.08 -28.14
N PHE A 182 -5.98 27.50 -28.35
CA PHE A 182 -6.30 26.72 -29.55
C PHE A 182 -7.23 27.49 -30.48
N SER A 183 -7.11 27.27 -31.78
CA SER A 183 -8.01 27.84 -32.77
C SER A 183 -9.46 27.39 -32.57
N GLU A 184 -10.44 28.22 -32.98
CA GLU A 184 -11.86 27.88 -32.89
C GLU A 184 -12.18 26.56 -33.62
N GLU A 185 -11.50 26.29 -34.75
CA GLU A 185 -11.64 25.03 -35.49
C GLU A 185 -11.18 23.83 -34.67
N THR A 186 -10.05 23.93 -33.97
CA THR A 186 -9.51 22.85 -33.13
C THR A 186 -10.47 22.54 -31.98
N LEU A 187 -10.94 23.58 -31.29
CA LEU A 187 -11.88 23.43 -30.17
C LEU A 187 -13.20 22.79 -30.61
N ALA A 188 -13.66 23.08 -31.83
CA ALA A 188 -14.90 22.55 -32.39
C ALA A 188 -14.77 21.13 -32.95
N THR A 189 -13.57 20.72 -33.38
CA THR A 189 -13.35 19.44 -34.09
C THR A 189 -12.65 18.38 -33.25
N TYR A 190 -12.03 18.74 -32.13
CA TYR A 190 -11.38 17.79 -31.24
C TYR A 190 -12.38 16.74 -30.71
N GLN A 191 -12.09 15.46 -30.97
CA GLN A 191 -13.03 14.36 -30.71
C GLN A 191 -12.93 13.79 -29.28
N GLY A 192 -11.83 14.05 -28.57
CA GLY A 192 -11.56 13.47 -27.26
C GLY A 192 -12.06 14.30 -26.06
N VAL A 193 -11.93 13.71 -24.89
CA VAL A 193 -11.92 14.39 -23.59
C VAL A 193 -10.68 13.95 -22.82
N PHE A 194 -10.19 14.77 -21.91
CA PHE A 194 -8.97 14.50 -21.14
C PHE A 194 -9.17 13.59 -19.92
N ILE A 195 -10.06 12.59 -20.02
CA ILE A 195 -10.17 11.53 -19.00
C ILE A 195 -9.11 10.46 -19.28
N PRO A 196 -8.42 9.92 -18.27
CA PRO A 196 -7.51 8.81 -18.47
C PRO A 196 -8.21 7.68 -19.23
N ILE A 197 -7.57 7.15 -20.27
CA ILE A 197 -8.06 5.94 -20.94
C ILE A 197 -7.71 4.76 -20.04
N LEU A 198 -8.74 4.04 -19.60
CA LEU A 198 -8.57 2.78 -18.88
C LEU A 198 -7.92 1.74 -19.83
N VAL A 199 -6.61 1.49 -19.66
CA VAL A 199 -5.83 0.50 -20.43
C VAL A 199 -5.95 -0.92 -19.88
N GLY A 200 -6.69 -1.09 -18.79
CA GLY A 200 -7.05 -2.36 -18.17
C GLY A 200 -7.38 -2.17 -16.68
N GLU A 201 -8.41 -2.87 -16.19
CA GLU A 201 -8.57 -3.13 -14.76
C GLU A 201 -7.84 -4.45 -14.47
N TRP A 202 -6.82 -4.36 -13.62
CA TRP A 202 -6.29 -5.55 -12.97
C TRP A 202 -6.97 -5.63 -11.61
N ASP A 203 -7.67 -6.73 -11.34
CA ASP A 203 -8.06 -7.04 -9.97
C ASP A 203 -6.78 -7.27 -9.17
N ARG A 204 -6.24 -6.21 -8.58
CA ARG A 204 -5.18 -6.30 -7.57
C ARG A 204 -5.82 -6.75 -6.26
N LEU A 205 -5.01 -7.15 -5.28
CA LEU A 205 -5.51 -7.26 -3.92
C LEU A 205 -6.29 -5.97 -3.57
N SER A 206 -7.41 -6.09 -2.85
CA SER A 206 -8.09 -4.95 -2.20
C SER A 206 -7.43 -4.65 -0.85
N TYR A 207 -6.89 -5.68 -0.20
CA TYR A 207 -6.10 -5.57 1.02
C TYR A 207 -5.09 -6.72 1.17
N ALA A 208 -4.05 -6.56 2.00
CA ALA A 208 -3.11 -7.62 2.38
C ALA A 208 -3.05 -7.82 3.91
N ASN A 209 -3.26 -9.06 4.38
CA ASN A 209 -3.26 -9.43 5.81
C ASN A 209 -1.99 -10.17 6.24
N ALA A 210 -1.45 -11.01 5.36
CA ALA A 210 -0.29 -11.84 5.65
C ALA A 210 0.57 -12.00 4.40
N LEU A 211 1.86 -12.28 4.59
CA LEU A 211 2.74 -12.62 3.49
C LEU A 211 3.74 -13.70 3.84
N THR A 212 4.26 -14.35 2.81
CA THR A 212 5.46 -15.18 2.95
C THR A 212 6.40 -14.99 1.76
N VAL A 213 7.70 -15.04 2.03
CA VAL A 213 8.78 -14.89 1.05
C VAL A 213 9.51 -16.23 0.92
N VAL A 214 9.49 -16.79 -0.29
CA VAL A 214 10.20 -18.03 -0.62
C VAL A 214 10.99 -17.83 -1.91
N GLY A 215 12.32 -17.90 -1.80
CA GLY A 215 13.21 -17.67 -2.93
C GLY A 215 13.07 -16.26 -3.50
N ASN A 216 12.74 -16.17 -4.79
CA ASN A 216 12.56 -14.90 -5.51
C ASN A 216 11.11 -14.41 -5.55
N TYR A 217 10.22 -15.00 -4.74
CA TYR A 217 8.81 -14.67 -4.74
C TYR A 217 8.33 -14.23 -3.35
N ALA A 218 7.52 -13.18 -3.33
CA ALA A 218 6.63 -12.86 -2.22
C ALA A 218 5.22 -13.32 -2.58
N TYR A 219 4.54 -13.92 -1.61
CA TYR A 219 3.17 -14.41 -1.70
C TYR A 219 2.36 -13.64 -0.67
N ALA A 220 1.54 -12.70 -1.13
CA ALA A 220 0.70 -11.88 -0.26
C ALA A 220 -0.76 -12.35 -0.36
N VAL A 221 -1.45 -12.41 0.77
CA VAL A 221 -2.85 -12.84 0.84
C VAL A 221 -3.77 -11.80 1.47
N GLY A 222 -5.00 -11.75 0.95
CA GLY A 222 -6.13 -10.93 1.38
C GLY A 222 -7.37 -11.40 0.64
N ASP A 223 -8.00 -10.58 -0.20
CA ASP A 223 -9.06 -11.04 -1.12
C ASP A 223 -8.51 -11.86 -2.32
N ARG A 224 -7.19 -11.93 -2.48
CA ARG A 224 -6.48 -12.72 -3.49
C ARG A 224 -5.25 -13.37 -2.88
N LEU A 225 -4.64 -14.30 -3.62
CA LEU A 225 -3.24 -14.67 -3.49
C LEU A 225 -2.50 -14.03 -4.67
N ASP A 226 -1.62 -13.05 -4.39
CA ASP A 226 -0.77 -12.43 -5.39
C ASP A 226 0.65 -13.01 -5.32
N ILE A 227 1.17 -13.47 -6.47
CA ILE A 227 2.53 -14.00 -6.61
C ILE A 227 3.40 -12.94 -7.25
N ILE A 228 4.31 -12.40 -6.46
CA ILE A 228 5.09 -11.22 -6.81
C ILE A 228 6.56 -11.65 -6.96
N ASP A 229 7.10 -11.52 -8.17
CA ASP A 229 8.52 -11.70 -8.44
C ASP A 229 9.29 -10.51 -7.86
N ILE A 230 10.12 -10.83 -6.89
CA ILE A 230 10.98 -9.92 -6.14
C ILE A 230 12.46 -10.16 -6.46
N SER A 231 12.78 -10.81 -7.58
CA SER A 231 14.18 -10.97 -8.05
C SER A 231 14.86 -9.62 -8.28
N ASN A 232 14.08 -8.61 -8.66
CA ASN A 232 14.46 -7.21 -8.56
C ASN A 232 13.53 -6.49 -7.58
N PRO A 233 13.93 -6.34 -6.31
CA PRO A 233 13.13 -5.62 -5.31
C PRO A 233 12.84 -4.16 -5.66
N ALA A 234 13.64 -3.56 -6.58
CA ALA A 234 13.40 -2.20 -7.09
C ALA A 234 12.20 -2.10 -8.03
N GLN A 235 11.78 -3.24 -8.58
CA GLN A 235 10.76 -3.34 -9.59
C GLN A 235 10.07 -4.70 -9.39
N PRO A 236 9.31 -4.86 -8.29
CA PRO A 236 8.53 -6.07 -8.10
C PRO A 236 7.51 -6.22 -9.23
N ILE A 237 7.34 -7.46 -9.70
CA ILE A 237 6.43 -7.76 -10.83
C ILE A 237 5.47 -8.84 -10.40
N VAL A 238 4.17 -8.54 -10.40
CA VAL A 238 3.15 -9.58 -10.28
C VAL A 238 3.32 -10.54 -11.45
N LYS A 239 3.58 -11.81 -11.13
CA LYS A 239 3.58 -12.86 -12.14
C LYS A 239 2.17 -13.34 -12.40
N GLY A 240 1.40 -13.55 -11.35
CA GLY A 240 0.05 -14.05 -11.43
C GLY A 240 -0.67 -13.90 -10.11
N SER A 241 -1.99 -14.08 -10.16
CA SER A 241 -2.85 -14.01 -8.99
C SER A 241 -3.94 -15.05 -9.06
N TYR A 242 -4.43 -15.44 -7.89
CA TYR A 242 -5.59 -16.32 -7.76
C TYR A 242 -6.60 -15.68 -6.80
N LYS A 243 -7.86 -15.58 -7.22
CA LYS A 243 -8.91 -14.98 -6.39
C LYS A 243 -9.27 -15.92 -5.24
N ILE A 244 -9.25 -15.39 -4.01
CA ILE A 244 -9.74 -16.04 -2.79
C ILE A 244 -10.80 -15.13 -2.16
N SER A 245 -11.17 -15.31 -0.89
CA SER A 245 -12.20 -14.50 -0.23
C SER A 245 -11.69 -13.61 0.90
N GLY A 246 -10.69 -14.06 1.64
CA GLY A 246 -10.19 -13.41 2.85
C GLY A 246 -9.04 -14.18 3.47
N GLY A 247 -7.96 -14.37 2.73
CA GLY A 247 -6.73 -14.97 3.22
C GLY A 247 -6.19 -14.25 4.46
N LEU A 248 -6.02 -15.00 5.55
CA LEU A 248 -5.51 -14.51 6.84
C LEU A 248 -4.12 -15.07 7.16
N SER A 249 -3.76 -16.22 6.60
CA SER A 249 -2.45 -16.84 6.75
C SER A 249 -2.07 -17.60 5.49
N VAL A 250 -0.77 -17.62 5.17
CA VAL A 250 -0.22 -18.32 4.00
C VAL A 250 1.08 -19.00 4.34
N GLN A 251 1.19 -20.28 3.95
CA GLN A 251 2.46 -21.00 3.96
C GLN A 251 2.74 -21.61 2.58
N VAL A 252 3.97 -21.46 2.11
CA VAL A 252 4.44 -22.08 0.86
C VAL A 252 5.28 -23.32 1.18
N VAL A 253 4.89 -24.46 0.62
CA VAL A 253 5.64 -25.72 0.71
C VAL A 253 5.74 -26.34 -0.69
N GLY A 254 6.97 -26.40 -1.21
CA GLY A 254 7.23 -26.90 -2.56
C GLY A 254 6.53 -26.05 -3.62
N ASN A 255 5.63 -26.66 -4.39
CA ASN A 255 4.89 -26.02 -5.49
C ASN A 255 3.49 -25.53 -5.08
N TYR A 256 3.18 -25.49 -3.79
CA TYR A 256 1.85 -25.14 -3.30
C TYR A 256 1.90 -24.00 -2.29
N ALA A 257 0.97 -23.07 -2.44
CA ALA A 257 0.59 -22.11 -1.40
C ALA A 257 -0.66 -22.63 -0.70
N TYR A 258 -0.58 -22.76 0.62
CA TYR A 258 -1.66 -23.17 1.50
C TYR A 258 -2.17 -21.93 2.22
N VAL A 259 -3.44 -21.60 2.03
CA VAL A 259 -4.04 -20.36 2.53
C VAL A 259 -5.20 -20.69 3.46
N ALA A 260 -5.18 -20.11 4.66
CA ALA A 260 -6.35 -20.03 5.53
C ALA A 260 -7.22 -18.87 5.02
N ASP A 261 -8.32 -19.20 4.37
CA ASP A 261 -9.15 -18.28 3.57
C ASP A 261 -10.49 -17.98 4.28
N ASP A 262 -10.44 -17.66 5.57
CA ASP A 262 -11.58 -17.27 6.41
C ASP A 262 -12.80 -18.19 6.18
N ASP A 263 -13.88 -17.69 5.57
CA ASP A 263 -15.12 -18.41 5.24
C ASP A 263 -14.99 -19.58 4.23
N LYS A 264 -13.84 -19.78 3.59
CA LYS A 264 -13.60 -20.85 2.59
C LYS A 264 -12.69 -21.95 3.09
N GLY A 265 -12.28 -21.89 4.34
CA GLY A 265 -11.39 -22.88 4.95
C GLY A 265 -10.00 -22.90 4.32
N LEU A 266 -9.51 -24.10 4.01
CA LEU A 266 -8.18 -24.29 3.41
C LEU A 266 -8.27 -24.23 1.89
N GLN A 267 -7.53 -23.29 1.29
CA GLN A 267 -7.27 -23.27 -0.15
C GLN A 267 -5.84 -23.77 -0.44
N ILE A 268 -5.71 -24.68 -1.42
CA ILE A 268 -4.41 -25.18 -1.89
C ILE A 268 -4.22 -24.71 -3.32
N ILE A 269 -3.34 -23.73 -3.52
CA ILE A 269 -3.08 -23.13 -4.83
C ILE A 269 -1.80 -23.73 -5.40
N ASP A 270 -1.88 -24.30 -6.61
CA ASP A 270 -0.72 -24.72 -7.39
C ASP A 270 -0.01 -23.48 -7.94
N ILE A 271 1.22 -23.28 -7.47
CA ILE A 271 2.08 -22.14 -7.82
C ILE A 271 3.29 -22.58 -8.65
N SER A 272 3.27 -23.81 -9.20
CA SER A 272 4.34 -24.32 -10.08
C SER A 272 4.55 -23.47 -11.33
N ASN A 273 3.47 -22.86 -11.84
CA ASN A 273 3.54 -21.77 -12.81
C ASN A 273 3.11 -20.45 -12.12
N PRO A 274 4.06 -19.61 -11.70
CA PRO A 274 3.75 -18.37 -10.98
C PRO A 274 2.95 -17.37 -11.84
N THR A 275 2.92 -17.53 -13.17
CA THR A 275 2.13 -16.66 -14.06
C THR A 275 0.68 -17.08 -14.21
N LYS A 276 0.35 -18.30 -13.80
CA LYS A 276 -0.97 -18.87 -13.91
C LYS A 276 -1.21 -19.79 -12.71
N PRO A 277 -1.29 -19.23 -11.49
CA PRO A 277 -1.66 -20.02 -10.34
C PRO A 277 -3.07 -20.58 -10.52
N THR A 278 -3.29 -21.79 -10.06
CA THR A 278 -4.59 -22.47 -10.16
C THR A 278 -4.93 -23.14 -8.86
N LEU A 279 -6.18 -23.07 -8.42
CA LEU A 279 -6.65 -23.89 -7.32
C LEU A 279 -6.39 -25.37 -7.64
N LYS A 280 -5.58 -26.00 -6.80
CA LYS A 280 -5.31 -27.43 -6.89
C LYS A 280 -6.44 -28.21 -6.25
N GLY A 281 -6.86 -27.76 -5.07
CA GLY A 281 -7.94 -28.32 -4.28
C GLY A 281 -8.23 -27.41 -3.09
N SER A 282 -9.35 -27.66 -2.43
CA SER A 282 -9.79 -26.90 -1.27
C SER A 282 -10.48 -27.82 -0.28
N TYR A 283 -10.46 -27.44 0.98
CA TYR A 283 -11.24 -28.08 2.03
C TYR A 283 -12.01 -27.01 2.80
N ASP A 284 -13.33 -27.07 2.71
CA ASP A 284 -14.25 -26.19 3.43
C ASP A 284 -14.28 -26.58 4.91
N THR A 285 -13.69 -25.74 5.77
CA THR A 285 -13.69 -25.96 7.22
C THR A 285 -14.98 -25.41 7.81
N PRO A 286 -15.42 -25.86 9.01
CA PRO A 286 -16.79 -25.59 9.45
C PRO A 286 -17.08 -24.13 9.88
N SER A 287 -16.05 -23.33 10.18
CA SER A 287 -16.14 -21.89 10.49
C SER A 287 -14.93 -21.15 9.86
N TYR A 288 -14.36 -20.14 10.52
CA TYR A 288 -13.41 -19.19 9.95
C TYR A 288 -11.96 -19.67 10.09
N ALA A 289 -11.31 -20.06 8.98
CA ALA A 289 -9.90 -20.43 9.01
C ALA A 289 -9.00 -19.20 9.30
N ARG A 290 -8.22 -19.25 10.40
CA ARG A 290 -7.38 -18.14 10.89
C ARG A 290 -5.90 -18.32 10.59
N ASP A 291 -5.36 -19.49 10.90
CA ASP A 291 -3.95 -19.79 10.70
C ASP A 291 -3.76 -21.18 10.06
N VAL A 292 -2.65 -21.35 9.35
CA VAL A 292 -2.28 -22.61 8.71
C VAL A 292 -0.80 -22.92 8.89
N GLN A 293 -0.53 -24.12 9.38
CA GLN A 293 0.80 -24.70 9.33
C GLN A 293 0.79 -26.06 8.64
N VAL A 294 1.70 -26.26 7.69
CA VAL A 294 1.91 -27.47 6.92
C VAL A 294 3.13 -28.20 7.44
N VAL A 295 2.93 -29.44 7.87
CA VAL A 295 4.00 -30.35 8.30
C VAL A 295 3.80 -31.72 7.66
N GLY A 296 4.74 -32.11 6.81
CA GLY A 296 4.65 -33.37 6.07
C GLY A 296 3.43 -33.41 5.15
N ASN A 297 2.55 -34.39 5.37
CA ASN A 297 1.35 -34.61 4.56
C ASN A 297 0.08 -33.97 5.15
N TYR A 298 0.22 -33.09 6.15
CA TYR A 298 -0.92 -32.51 6.84
C TYR A 298 -0.84 -30.98 6.84
N ALA A 299 -1.99 -30.35 6.58
CA ALA A 299 -2.24 -28.96 6.91
C ALA A 299 -3.02 -28.92 8.22
N TYR A 300 -2.50 -28.17 9.18
CA TYR A 300 -3.09 -27.91 10.49
C TYR A 300 -3.67 -26.51 10.44
N VAL A 301 -5.00 -26.41 10.49
CA VAL A 301 -5.72 -25.14 10.35
C VAL A 301 -6.45 -24.86 11.65
N THR A 302 -6.24 -23.68 12.23
CA THR A 302 -7.13 -23.17 13.27
C THR A 302 -8.36 -22.60 12.62
N ASP A 303 -9.51 -23.15 12.97
CA ASP A 303 -10.82 -22.72 12.51
C ASP A 303 -11.55 -22.13 13.72
N ARG A 304 -11.80 -20.82 13.70
CA ARG A 304 -12.11 -19.99 14.88
C ARG A 304 -13.07 -20.67 15.84
N ASP A 305 -14.22 -21.13 15.36
CA ASP A 305 -15.27 -21.69 16.23
C ASP A 305 -15.31 -23.24 16.20
N SER A 306 -14.40 -23.88 15.45
CA SER A 306 -14.35 -25.34 15.30
C SER A 306 -13.07 -25.98 15.83
N GLY A 307 -12.14 -25.17 16.36
CA GLY A 307 -10.86 -25.61 16.89
C GLY A 307 -9.86 -26.03 15.81
N LEU A 308 -9.05 -27.04 16.11
CA LEU A 308 -7.99 -27.51 15.23
C LEU A 308 -8.53 -28.50 14.18
N GLN A 309 -8.40 -28.13 12.90
CA GLN A 309 -8.66 -29.03 11.77
C GLN A 309 -7.34 -29.62 11.27
N ILE A 310 -7.29 -30.96 11.13
CA ILE A 310 -6.14 -31.68 10.58
C ILE A 310 -6.54 -32.24 9.22
N ILE A 311 -6.03 -31.62 8.16
CA ILE A 311 -6.42 -31.93 6.78
C ILE A 311 -5.30 -32.73 6.12
N ASP A 312 -5.62 -33.92 5.63
CA ASP A 312 -4.72 -34.74 4.83
C ASP A 312 -4.58 -34.11 3.45
N ILE A 313 -3.35 -33.70 3.12
CA ILE A 313 -2.97 -33.04 1.87
C ILE A 313 -2.05 -33.94 1.02
N SER A 314 -1.97 -35.24 1.32
CA SER A 314 -1.20 -36.20 0.50
C SER A 314 -1.68 -36.25 -0.95
N ASN A 315 -2.98 -36.03 -1.18
CA ASN A 315 -3.53 -35.67 -2.47
C ASN A 315 -4.04 -34.21 -2.43
N PRO A 316 -3.27 -33.24 -2.93
CA PRO A 316 -3.66 -31.83 -2.88
C PRO A 316 -4.85 -31.49 -3.77
N ILE A 317 -5.30 -32.41 -4.65
CA ILE A 317 -6.49 -32.20 -5.49
C ILE A 317 -7.78 -32.41 -4.69
N THR A 318 -7.76 -33.37 -3.77
CA THR A 318 -8.90 -33.74 -2.94
C THR A 318 -8.43 -33.84 -1.49
N PRO A 319 -8.09 -32.70 -0.86
CA PRO A 319 -7.76 -32.70 0.55
C PRO A 319 -8.95 -33.23 1.35
N THR A 320 -8.67 -34.00 2.39
CA THR A 320 -9.72 -34.61 3.22
C THR A 320 -9.44 -34.38 4.68
N LEU A 321 -10.47 -34.13 5.49
CA LEU A 321 -10.32 -34.11 6.93
C LEU A 321 -9.76 -35.44 7.41
N LYS A 322 -8.59 -35.39 8.03
CA LYS A 322 -8.00 -36.54 8.69
C LYS A 322 -8.61 -36.73 10.06
N GLY A 323 -8.72 -35.63 10.81
CA GLY A 323 -9.29 -35.53 12.14
C GLY A 323 -9.43 -34.07 12.55
N ASN A 324 -10.12 -33.82 13.65
CA ASN A 324 -10.24 -32.50 14.23
C ASN A 324 -10.25 -32.60 15.76
N TYR A 325 -9.94 -31.49 16.42
CA TYR A 325 -10.12 -31.34 17.85
C TYR A 325 -10.80 -30.00 18.13
N ASP A 326 -12.02 -30.08 18.64
CA ASP A 326 -12.80 -28.92 19.08
C ASP A 326 -12.26 -28.40 20.42
N THR A 327 -11.78 -27.16 20.41
CA THR A 327 -11.25 -26.44 21.58
C THR A 327 -12.33 -25.76 22.41
N SER A 328 -13.61 -25.81 21.99
CA SER A 328 -14.78 -25.16 22.62
C SER A 328 -14.81 -23.63 22.57
N ASP A 329 -13.66 -22.97 22.44
CA ASP A 329 -13.50 -21.52 22.35
C ASP A 329 -12.74 -21.09 21.07
N GLY A 330 -12.77 -19.77 20.81
CA GLY A 330 -12.16 -19.11 19.65
C GLY A 330 -10.66 -19.37 19.50
N VAL A 331 -10.21 -20.02 18.42
CA VAL A 331 -8.77 -20.24 18.15
C VAL A 331 -8.16 -19.25 17.18
N TYR A 332 -6.87 -18.94 17.38
CA TYR A 332 -6.11 -17.96 16.60
C TYR A 332 -4.86 -18.59 15.96
N GLY A 333 -3.71 -18.58 16.64
CA GLY A 333 -2.46 -19.14 16.13
C GLY A 333 -2.26 -20.63 16.43
N VAL A 334 -1.49 -21.31 15.58
CA VAL A 334 -1.03 -22.69 15.82
C VAL A 334 0.45 -22.85 15.55
N GLN A 335 1.12 -23.63 16.40
CA GLN A 335 2.44 -24.16 16.08
C GLN A 335 2.53 -25.67 16.31
N ILE A 336 3.07 -26.36 15.32
CA ILE A 336 3.30 -27.80 15.31
C ILE A 336 4.77 -28.07 15.66
N VAL A 337 4.98 -28.80 16.77
CA VAL A 337 6.32 -29.25 17.19
C VAL A 337 6.27 -30.73 17.53
N GLY A 338 6.94 -31.54 16.71
CA GLY A 338 6.95 -32.98 16.85
C GLY A 338 5.55 -33.58 16.74
N ASN A 339 5.08 -34.20 17.83
CA ASN A 339 3.78 -34.88 17.89
C ASN A 339 2.67 -34.03 18.53
N TYR A 340 2.89 -32.73 18.69
CA TYR A 340 1.96 -31.83 19.36
C TYR A 340 1.63 -30.62 18.50
N ALA A 341 0.36 -30.26 18.51
CA ALA A 341 -0.12 -28.95 18.08
C ALA A 341 -0.35 -28.09 19.33
N TYR A 342 0.30 -26.92 19.36
CA TYR A 342 0.13 -25.91 20.39
C TYR A 342 -0.77 -24.83 19.79
N VAL A 343 -1.96 -24.67 20.36
CA VAL A 343 -3.00 -23.80 19.82
C VAL A 343 -3.26 -22.68 20.81
N ALA A 344 -3.18 -21.45 20.33
CA ALA A 344 -3.65 -20.27 21.04
C ALA A 344 -5.19 -20.24 20.94
N GLY A 345 -5.85 -20.63 22.02
CA GLY A 345 -7.28 -20.94 22.08
C GLY A 345 -8.15 -19.81 22.62
N GLY A 346 -7.75 -18.55 22.45
CA GLY A 346 -8.53 -17.40 22.90
C GLY A 346 -8.77 -17.47 24.41
N ASP A 347 -10.04 -17.49 24.82
CA ASP A 347 -10.47 -17.60 26.23
C ASP A 347 -9.99 -18.88 26.93
N SER A 348 -9.68 -19.94 26.19
CA SER A 348 -9.19 -21.20 26.78
C SER A 348 -7.68 -21.22 27.06
N GLY A 349 -6.97 -20.14 26.68
CA GLY A 349 -5.52 -20.03 26.77
C GLY A 349 -4.76 -20.97 25.85
N LEU A 350 -3.82 -21.75 26.38
CA LEU A 350 -3.00 -22.68 25.61
C LEU A 350 -3.60 -24.08 25.61
N SER A 351 -3.95 -24.58 24.42
CA SER A 351 -4.32 -25.98 24.21
C SER A 351 -3.17 -26.78 23.61
N ILE A 352 -2.80 -27.91 24.24
CA ILE A 352 -1.77 -28.84 23.74
C ILE A 352 -2.45 -30.10 23.26
N ILE A 353 -2.50 -30.29 21.94
CA ILE A 353 -3.21 -31.38 21.29
C ILE A 353 -2.20 -32.41 20.80
N ASN A 354 -2.34 -33.66 21.25
CA ASN A 354 -1.56 -34.78 20.74
C ASN A 354 -2.05 -35.16 19.34
N ILE A 355 -1.15 -35.05 18.36
CA ILE A 355 -1.39 -35.33 16.94
C ILE A 355 -0.58 -36.55 16.46
N SER A 356 -0.05 -37.38 17.37
CA SER A 356 0.66 -38.63 17.03
C SER A 356 -0.20 -39.56 16.16
N ASN A 357 -1.51 -39.55 16.38
CA ASN A 357 -2.49 -40.09 15.45
C ASN A 357 -3.36 -38.93 14.92
N PRO A 358 -3.10 -38.41 13.71
CA PRO A 358 -3.84 -37.27 13.17
C PRO A 358 -5.31 -37.57 12.88
N SER A 359 -5.72 -38.85 12.87
CA SER A 359 -7.14 -39.22 12.71
C SER A 359 -7.97 -39.15 13.97
N THR A 360 -7.31 -39.14 15.13
CA THR A 360 -7.95 -39.08 16.44
C THR A 360 -7.08 -38.19 17.34
N PRO A 361 -6.97 -36.89 17.04
CA PRO A 361 -6.25 -35.98 17.90
C PRO A 361 -6.94 -35.93 19.27
N THR A 362 -6.14 -35.84 20.32
CA THR A 362 -6.64 -35.81 21.70
C THR A 362 -5.99 -34.69 22.46
N LEU A 363 -6.74 -33.99 23.31
CA LEU A 363 -6.15 -33.08 24.28
C LEU A 363 -5.10 -33.82 25.11
N LYS A 364 -3.87 -33.35 25.05
CA LYS A 364 -2.80 -33.84 25.90
C LYS A 364 -2.84 -33.11 27.24
N GLY A 365 -2.98 -31.80 27.19
CA GLY A 365 -3.11 -30.89 28.33
C GLY A 365 -3.54 -29.51 27.86
N ASN A 366 -3.98 -28.67 28.80
CA ASN A 366 -4.28 -27.27 28.55
C ASN A 366 -3.74 -26.42 29.70
N TYR A 367 -3.57 -25.13 29.45
CA TYR A 367 -3.30 -24.14 30.47
C TYR A 367 -4.15 -22.91 30.17
N ASP A 368 -5.08 -22.61 31.08
CA ASP A 368 -5.94 -21.43 31.04
C ASP A 368 -5.11 -20.17 31.32
N THR A 369 -4.90 -19.34 30.31
CA THR A 369 -4.19 -18.07 30.44
C THR A 369 -5.18 -16.98 30.88
N PRO A 370 -4.74 -15.94 31.61
CA PRO A 370 -5.68 -15.01 32.23
C PRO A 370 -6.43 -14.06 31.28
N GLY A 371 -6.12 -14.07 29.97
CA GLY A 371 -6.84 -13.36 28.92
C GLY A 371 -6.87 -14.13 27.59
N TYR A 372 -7.11 -13.42 26.48
CA TYR A 372 -7.22 -14.07 25.16
C TYR A 372 -5.85 -14.46 24.58
N ALA A 373 -5.58 -15.76 24.41
CA ALA A 373 -4.39 -16.22 23.70
C ALA A 373 -4.51 -16.02 22.17
N TYR A 374 -3.65 -15.16 21.59
CA TYR A 374 -3.62 -14.86 20.14
C TYR A 374 -2.51 -15.60 19.40
N GLY A 375 -1.29 -15.56 19.95
CA GLY A 375 -0.09 -16.11 19.32
C GLY A 375 0.62 -17.10 20.23
N VAL A 376 1.28 -18.10 19.64
CA VAL A 376 2.10 -19.05 20.38
C VAL A 376 3.39 -19.34 19.64
N GLN A 377 4.51 -19.32 20.38
CA GLN A 377 5.77 -19.85 19.91
C GLN A 377 6.38 -20.82 20.94
N VAL A 378 6.78 -21.99 20.47
CA VAL A 378 7.42 -23.05 21.23
C VAL A 378 8.92 -23.02 20.98
N VAL A 379 9.69 -22.88 22.05
CA VAL A 379 11.16 -22.94 22.05
C VAL A 379 11.63 -23.84 23.17
N GLY A 380 12.23 -24.98 22.80
CA GLY A 380 12.68 -25.99 23.77
C GLY A 380 11.50 -26.56 24.56
N ASN A 381 11.53 -26.38 25.88
CA ASN A 381 10.53 -26.90 26.82
C ASN A 381 9.47 -25.86 27.22
N TYR A 382 9.39 -24.74 26.50
CA TYR A 382 8.48 -23.64 26.84
C TYR A 382 7.59 -23.29 25.66
N ALA A 383 6.32 -23.03 25.95
CA ALA A 383 5.41 -22.32 25.07
C ALA A 383 5.30 -20.87 25.57
N PHE A 384 5.60 -19.93 24.68
CA PHE A 384 5.49 -18.50 24.90
C PHE A 384 4.19 -18.05 24.23
N VAL A 385 3.24 -17.59 25.03
CA VAL A 385 1.90 -17.23 24.57
C VAL A 385 1.76 -15.72 24.64
N ALA A 386 1.40 -15.12 23.51
CA ALA A 386 0.92 -13.75 23.44
C ALA A 386 -0.53 -13.74 23.94
N ASP A 387 -0.70 -13.36 25.19
CA ASP A 387 -2.01 -13.15 25.81
C ASP A 387 -2.39 -11.68 25.65
N TYR A 388 -3.47 -11.44 24.91
CA TYR A 388 -3.89 -10.10 24.55
C TYR A 388 -4.10 -9.22 25.78
N ASP A 389 -4.75 -9.72 26.84
CA ASP A 389 -5.04 -8.88 28.01
C ASP A 389 -3.91 -8.86 29.04
N LYS A 390 -2.96 -9.79 28.95
CA LYS A 390 -1.99 -10.09 30.03
C LYS A 390 -0.53 -10.09 29.60
N GLY A 391 -0.24 -9.85 28.33
CA GLY A 391 1.13 -9.74 27.83
C GLY A 391 1.74 -11.09 27.49
N LEU A 392 2.80 -11.47 28.20
CA LEU A 392 3.53 -12.71 27.95
C LEU A 392 3.29 -13.76 29.03
N GLU A 393 2.74 -14.90 28.64
CA GLU A 393 2.65 -16.09 29.47
C GLU A 393 3.69 -17.13 29.03
N ILE A 394 4.54 -17.60 29.96
CA ILE A 394 5.56 -18.61 29.70
C ILE A 394 5.14 -19.91 30.37
N ILE A 395 4.73 -20.87 29.56
CA ILE A 395 4.20 -22.15 30.03
C ILE A 395 5.27 -23.23 29.89
N ASP A 396 5.61 -23.89 31.01
CA ASP A 396 6.48 -25.08 31.00
C ASP A 396 5.70 -26.26 30.43
N ILE A 397 6.17 -26.75 29.29
CA ILE A 397 5.59 -27.86 28.54
C ILE A 397 6.50 -29.10 28.58
N SER A 398 7.46 -29.16 29.51
CA SER A 398 8.32 -30.34 29.73
C SER A 398 7.49 -31.61 29.97
N ASN A 399 6.32 -31.46 30.63
CA ASN A 399 5.27 -32.46 30.63
C ASN A 399 4.03 -31.89 29.93
N PRO A 400 3.80 -32.22 28.64
CA PRO A 400 2.68 -31.65 27.88
C PRO A 400 1.31 -32.10 28.40
N SER A 401 1.23 -33.10 29.29
CA SER A 401 -0.05 -33.48 29.93
C SER A 401 -0.42 -32.65 31.15
N THR A 402 0.55 -31.93 31.72
CA THR A 402 0.35 -31.06 32.88
C THR A 402 1.18 -29.81 32.66
N PRO A 403 0.86 -29.00 31.63
CA PRO A 403 1.53 -27.73 31.45
C PRO A 403 1.31 -26.86 32.69
N ILE A 404 2.34 -26.15 33.11
CA ILE A 404 2.27 -25.26 34.26
C ILE A 404 2.84 -23.90 33.89
N LEU A 405 2.28 -22.84 34.45
CA LEU A 405 2.89 -21.53 34.36
C LEU A 405 4.30 -21.58 34.93
N LYS A 406 5.27 -21.24 34.09
CA LYS A 406 6.65 -21.08 34.51
C LYS A 406 6.85 -19.70 35.11
N GLY A 407 6.34 -18.68 34.42
CA GLY A 407 6.37 -17.26 34.78
C GLY A 407 5.60 -16.45 33.74
N ASN A 408 5.32 -15.18 34.03
CA ASN A 408 4.66 -14.27 33.12
C ASN A 408 5.20 -12.85 33.26
N TYR A 409 4.94 -12.03 32.25
CA TYR A 409 5.21 -10.61 32.27
C TYR A 409 3.98 -9.84 31.79
N ASP A 410 3.37 -9.10 32.72
CA ASP A 410 2.14 -8.35 32.50
C ASP A 410 2.41 -7.00 31.80
N THR A 411 1.69 -6.74 30.71
CA THR A 411 1.70 -5.47 29.95
C THR A 411 0.35 -4.75 29.94
N SER A 412 -0.60 -5.19 30.78
CA SER A 412 -2.03 -4.80 30.79
C SER A 412 -2.37 -3.38 31.24
N ASP A 413 -1.38 -2.57 31.61
CA ASP A 413 -1.59 -1.16 31.96
C ASP A 413 -1.98 -0.28 30.74
N TYR A 414 -2.03 -0.87 29.53
CA TYR A 414 -2.27 -0.19 28.25
C TYR A 414 -3.55 -0.67 27.56
N PRO A 415 -4.24 0.21 26.80
CA PRO A 415 -5.59 -0.06 26.26
C PRO A 415 -5.64 -1.09 25.12
N TYR A 416 -4.50 -1.61 24.68
CA TYR A 416 -4.39 -2.57 23.57
C TYR A 416 -3.37 -3.66 23.90
N GLY A 417 -3.68 -4.90 23.48
CA GLY A 417 -3.01 -6.11 23.94
C GLY A 417 -1.81 -6.60 23.13
N VAL A 418 -1.23 -7.75 23.50
CA VAL A 418 -0.16 -8.41 22.73
C VAL A 418 -0.75 -9.39 21.71
N THR A 419 -0.33 -9.27 20.45
CA THR A 419 -0.85 -10.10 19.33
C THR A 419 0.20 -11.06 18.80
N GLY A 420 1.48 -10.70 18.88
CA GLY A 420 2.59 -11.47 18.36
C GLY A 420 3.71 -11.64 19.37
N VAL A 421 4.35 -12.81 19.34
CA VAL A 421 5.55 -13.12 20.12
C VAL A 421 6.59 -13.77 19.21
N GLN A 422 7.82 -13.26 19.27
CA GLN A 422 8.98 -13.95 18.73
C GLN A 422 10.08 -14.09 19.79
N VAL A 423 10.62 -15.30 19.94
CA VAL A 423 11.68 -15.65 20.86
C VAL A 423 12.99 -15.83 20.09
N VAL A 424 14.00 -15.04 20.45
CA VAL A 424 15.36 -15.13 19.90
C VAL A 424 16.37 -15.12 21.04
N GLY A 425 17.08 -16.24 21.20
CA GLY A 425 18.04 -16.40 22.28
C GLY A 425 17.36 -16.33 23.65
N ASN A 426 17.79 -15.37 24.48
CA ASN A 426 17.28 -15.17 25.84
C ASN A 426 16.19 -14.10 25.93
N TYR A 427 15.61 -13.68 24.80
CA TYR A 427 14.62 -12.61 24.77
C TYR A 427 13.35 -13.05 24.05
N ALA A 428 12.21 -12.66 24.63
CA ALA A 428 10.93 -12.63 23.95
C ALA A 428 10.63 -11.19 23.51
N TYR A 429 10.30 -11.03 22.23
CA TYR A 429 9.96 -9.77 21.59
C TYR A 429 8.47 -9.80 21.30
N LEU A 430 7.74 -8.84 21.86
CA LEU A 430 6.29 -8.77 21.76
C LEU A 430 5.89 -7.64 20.84
N ALA A 431 4.96 -7.92 19.92
CA ALA A 431 4.19 -6.90 19.24
C ALA A 431 3.07 -6.48 20.20
N ASP A 432 3.32 -5.40 20.92
CA ASP A 432 2.54 -4.96 22.07
C ASP A 432 1.77 -3.71 21.66
N ASN A 433 0.50 -3.87 21.30
CA ASN A 433 -0.26 -2.85 20.56
C ASN A 433 -0.25 -1.46 21.20
N GLY A 434 -0.18 -1.34 22.53
CA GLY A 434 -0.15 -0.05 23.24
C GLY A 434 1.25 0.45 23.62
N LEU A 435 2.28 -0.39 23.48
CA LEU A 435 3.66 -0.13 23.90
C LEU A 435 4.67 -0.22 22.74
N GLY A 436 4.22 -0.59 21.54
CA GLY A 436 5.06 -0.84 20.38
C GLY A 436 5.84 -2.16 20.50
N LEU A 437 7.10 -2.07 20.91
CA LEU A 437 7.99 -3.23 21.10
C LEU A 437 8.33 -3.42 22.58
N SER A 438 7.88 -4.53 23.16
CA SER A 438 8.29 -4.98 24.50
C SER A 438 9.36 -6.08 24.38
N ILE A 439 10.51 -5.91 25.05
CA ILE A 439 11.61 -6.89 25.07
C ILE A 439 11.73 -7.47 26.47
N ILE A 440 11.36 -8.74 26.61
CA ILE A 440 11.35 -9.44 27.89
C ILE A 440 12.58 -10.33 27.99
N ASP A 441 13.38 -10.15 29.04
CA ASP A 441 14.47 -11.06 29.39
C ASP A 441 13.87 -12.35 29.96
N ILE A 442 14.09 -13.44 29.24
CA ILE A 442 13.61 -14.79 29.58
C ILE A 442 14.79 -15.71 29.95
N SER A 443 15.97 -15.16 30.27
CA SER A 443 17.13 -15.95 30.75
C SER A 443 16.76 -16.80 31.97
N ASN A 444 15.85 -16.29 32.80
CA ASN A 444 15.14 -17.07 33.82
C ASN A 444 13.64 -17.07 33.49
N PRO A 445 13.11 -18.11 32.85
CA PRO A 445 11.70 -18.14 32.45
C PRO A 445 10.72 -18.17 33.63
N SER A 446 11.20 -18.39 34.87
CA SER A 446 10.35 -18.29 36.06
C SER A 446 10.18 -16.88 36.61
N ILE A 447 11.05 -15.97 36.20
CA ILE A 447 11.02 -14.57 36.64
C ILE A 447 11.37 -13.74 35.41
N PRO A 448 10.53 -13.73 34.37
CA PRO A 448 10.77 -12.89 33.22
C PRO A 448 10.71 -11.43 33.66
N THR A 449 11.57 -10.60 33.09
CA THR A 449 11.65 -9.19 33.45
C THR A 449 11.70 -8.36 32.19
N LEU A 450 11.03 -7.21 32.16
CA LEU A 450 11.24 -6.24 31.11
C LEU A 450 12.72 -5.89 31.02
N LYS A 451 13.31 -6.23 29.89
CA LYS A 451 14.67 -5.83 29.59
C LYS A 451 14.67 -4.37 29.15
N GLY A 452 13.77 -4.04 28.23
CA GLY A 452 13.51 -2.71 27.72
C GLY A 452 12.28 -2.73 26.83
N ASN A 453 11.74 -1.55 26.56
CA ASN A 453 10.66 -1.35 25.60
C ASN A 453 11.00 -0.16 24.71
N TYR A 454 10.39 -0.12 23.54
CA TYR A 454 10.39 1.06 22.70
C TYR A 454 8.95 1.40 22.34
N ASP A 455 8.48 2.53 22.88
CA ASP A 455 7.16 3.09 22.59
C ASP A 455 7.12 3.54 21.14
N ILE A 456 6.38 2.78 20.34
CA ILE A 456 6.07 3.12 18.98
C ILE A 456 4.66 3.70 19.04
N ALA A 457 4.48 4.96 18.63
CA ALA A 457 3.24 5.71 18.82
C ALA A 457 1.98 5.13 18.11
N GLY A 458 2.08 3.95 17.51
CA GLY A 458 1.05 3.22 16.79
C GLY A 458 0.70 1.87 17.44
N ILE A 459 0.20 0.94 16.62
CA ILE A 459 -0.32 -0.38 17.03
C ILE A 459 0.58 -1.45 16.39
N ALA A 460 1.24 -2.27 17.20
CA ALA A 460 2.13 -3.32 16.73
C ALA A 460 1.41 -4.65 16.54
N TYR A 461 1.32 -5.14 15.29
CA TYR A 461 0.69 -6.43 14.96
C TYR A 461 1.67 -7.57 14.72
N GLY A 462 2.79 -7.26 14.06
CA GLY A 462 3.80 -8.24 13.67
C GLY A 462 5.18 -7.82 14.15
N VAL A 463 5.99 -8.78 14.58
CA VAL A 463 7.39 -8.54 14.93
C VAL A 463 8.27 -9.62 14.32
N GLN A 464 9.35 -9.20 13.67
CA GLN A 464 10.43 -10.08 13.28
C GLN A 464 11.79 -9.53 13.69
N VAL A 465 12.60 -10.35 14.33
CA VAL A 465 13.96 -10.08 14.77
C VAL A 465 14.94 -10.73 13.80
N VAL A 466 15.79 -9.90 13.19
CA VAL A 466 16.88 -10.35 12.32
C VAL A 466 18.18 -9.68 12.75
N GLY A 467 19.11 -10.48 13.25
CA GLY A 467 20.39 -10.00 13.77
C GLY A 467 20.19 -9.08 14.98
N LYS A 468 20.56 -7.81 14.83
CA LYS A 468 20.49 -6.79 15.89
C LYS A 468 19.32 -5.81 15.77
N TYR A 469 18.35 -6.13 14.91
CA TYR A 469 17.19 -5.29 14.66
C TYR A 469 15.91 -6.06 14.90
N ALA A 470 14.95 -5.38 15.52
CA ALA A 470 13.54 -5.77 15.50
C ALA A 470 12.81 -4.92 14.46
N TYR A 471 12.04 -5.58 13.61
CA TYR A 471 11.22 -5.01 12.56
C TYR A 471 9.77 -5.22 12.98
N VAL A 472 9.03 -4.12 13.15
CA VAL A 472 7.68 -4.13 13.68
C VAL A 472 6.73 -3.61 12.62
N ALA A 473 5.67 -4.37 12.34
CA ALA A 473 4.51 -3.91 11.59
C ALA A 473 3.66 -3.04 12.51
N ASP A 474 3.83 -1.73 12.37
CA ASP A 474 3.34 -0.67 13.24
C ASP A 474 2.12 0.04 12.63
N TYR A 475 1.18 -0.75 12.13
CA TYR A 475 -0.12 -0.32 11.63
C TYR A 475 -0.04 1.00 10.83
N TRP A 476 -0.54 2.12 11.38
CA TRP A 476 -0.56 3.44 10.74
C TRP A 476 0.81 4.06 10.42
N SER A 477 1.91 3.64 11.08
CA SER A 477 3.27 4.14 10.79
C SER A 477 4.07 3.20 9.90
N GLY A 478 3.46 2.10 9.44
CA GLY A 478 4.07 1.14 8.53
C GLY A 478 5.14 0.26 9.17
N LEU A 479 6.39 0.44 8.74
CA LEU A 479 7.52 -0.32 9.26
C LEU A 479 8.32 0.50 10.27
N SER A 480 8.39 0.01 11.50
CA SER A 480 9.28 0.53 12.53
C SER A 480 10.50 -0.37 12.70
N ILE A 481 11.71 0.21 12.70
CA ILE A 481 12.98 -0.51 12.86
C ILE A 481 13.67 -0.07 14.15
N ILE A 482 13.85 -1.02 15.06
CA ILE A 482 14.40 -0.78 16.39
C ILE A 482 15.77 -1.48 16.48
N ASP A 483 16.81 -0.73 16.80
CA ASP A 483 18.13 -1.28 17.15
C ASP A 483 18.07 -1.89 18.55
N ILE A 484 18.21 -3.20 18.60
CA ILE A 484 18.17 -4.02 19.81
C ILE A 484 19.56 -4.54 20.18
N THR A 485 20.63 -3.93 19.69
CA THR A 485 22.03 -4.28 20.07
C THR A 485 22.19 -4.26 21.58
N ASN A 486 21.59 -3.26 22.24
CA ASN A 486 21.37 -3.28 23.67
C ASN A 486 19.88 -3.42 23.96
N PRO A 487 19.38 -4.64 24.25
CA PRO A 487 17.96 -4.84 24.51
C PRO A 487 17.45 -4.14 25.78
N SER A 488 18.35 -3.63 26.65
CA SER A 488 17.93 -2.82 27.80
C SER A 488 17.65 -1.35 27.49
N THR A 489 18.14 -0.89 26.34
CA THR A 489 17.93 0.46 25.85
C THR A 489 17.70 0.35 24.35
N PRO A 490 16.58 -0.24 23.90
CA PRO A 490 16.28 -0.31 22.49
C PRO A 490 16.19 1.12 21.94
N ILE A 491 16.78 1.33 20.76
CA ILE A 491 16.85 2.67 20.16
C ILE A 491 16.12 2.60 18.83
N PHE A 492 15.20 3.53 18.62
CA PHE A 492 14.65 3.75 17.29
C PHE A 492 15.77 3.96 16.29
N LYS A 493 15.81 3.08 15.28
CA LYS A 493 16.81 3.20 14.25
C LYS A 493 16.28 4.06 13.12
N GLY A 494 15.06 3.76 12.65
CA GLY A 494 14.34 4.47 11.60
C GLY A 494 12.96 3.85 11.38
N ASN A 495 12.11 4.53 10.62
CA ASN A 495 10.83 4.01 10.17
C ASN A 495 10.62 4.28 8.69
N TYR A 496 9.75 3.49 8.08
CA TYR A 496 9.18 3.80 6.78
C TYR A 496 7.65 3.82 6.91
N ASN A 497 7.07 5.02 6.80
CA ASN A 497 5.63 5.18 6.81
C ASN A 497 5.04 4.67 5.49
N THR A 498 4.32 3.56 5.55
CA THR A 498 3.54 3.02 4.45
C THR A 498 2.19 3.74 4.39
N SER A 499 1.54 3.76 3.23
CA SER A 499 0.29 4.51 3.03
C SER A 499 -0.97 3.84 3.61
N GLY A 500 -0.84 2.64 4.19
CA GLY A 500 -1.93 1.86 4.74
C GLY A 500 -1.57 1.27 6.11
N ASN A 501 -2.12 0.10 6.41
CA ASN A 501 -2.02 -0.53 7.72
C ASN A 501 -1.10 -1.73 7.67
N ALA A 502 0.09 -1.64 8.27
CA ALA A 502 1.01 -2.75 8.36
C ALA A 502 0.51 -3.82 9.35
N TRP A 503 0.20 -5.02 8.83
CA TRP A 503 -0.28 -6.17 9.59
C TRP A 503 0.82 -7.20 9.86
N ASP A 504 1.69 -7.40 8.87
CA ASP A 504 2.75 -8.42 8.94
C ASP A 504 4.04 -7.92 8.28
N VAL A 505 5.17 -8.45 8.74
CA VAL A 505 6.50 -8.13 8.24
C VAL A 505 7.39 -9.36 8.15
N GLN A 506 8.01 -9.54 6.99
CA GLN A 506 9.08 -10.52 6.80
C GLN A 506 10.32 -9.86 6.23
N VAL A 507 11.49 -10.25 6.73
CA VAL A 507 12.79 -9.71 6.40
C VAL A 507 13.63 -10.80 5.75
N VAL A 508 14.09 -10.53 4.53
CA VAL A 508 14.98 -11.43 3.78
C VAL A 508 16.17 -10.62 3.27
N GLY A 509 17.34 -10.93 3.79
CA GLY A 509 18.58 -10.23 3.46
C GLY A 509 18.52 -8.76 3.88
N LYS A 510 18.49 -7.85 2.90
CA LYS A 510 18.49 -6.39 3.09
C LYS A 510 17.14 -5.74 2.80
N TYR A 511 16.08 -6.52 2.74
CA TYR A 511 14.73 -6.07 2.44
C TYR A 511 13.75 -6.51 3.52
N ALA A 512 12.87 -5.59 3.92
CA ALA A 512 11.67 -5.87 4.69
C ALA A 512 10.47 -5.85 3.72
N TYR A 513 9.64 -6.87 3.80
CA TYR A 513 8.42 -7.08 3.03
C TYR A 513 7.27 -6.91 4.01
N VAL A 514 6.41 -5.93 3.78
CA VAL A 514 5.32 -5.57 4.70
C VAL A 514 3.99 -5.81 4.01
N ALA A 515 3.11 -6.58 4.66
CA ALA A 515 1.71 -6.72 4.27
C ALA A 515 0.98 -5.52 4.84
N ASP A 516 0.59 -4.62 3.96
CA ASP A 516 0.13 -3.28 4.31
C ASP A 516 -1.26 -3.06 3.72
N GLU A 517 -2.31 -3.41 4.46
CA GLU A 517 -3.73 -3.47 4.05
C GLU A 517 -4.01 -2.72 2.74
N TYR A 518 -4.14 -1.38 2.78
CA TYR A 518 -4.52 -0.53 1.64
C TYR A 518 -3.42 -0.23 0.63
N SER A 519 -2.17 -0.58 0.93
CA SER A 519 -1.01 -0.41 0.03
C SER A 519 -0.47 -1.74 -0.50
N GLY A 520 -1.11 -2.88 -0.18
CA GLY A 520 -0.67 -4.20 -0.61
C GLY A 520 0.70 -4.61 -0.06
N LEU A 521 1.63 -4.94 -0.95
CA LEU A 521 2.99 -5.32 -0.54
C LEU A 521 3.93 -4.13 -0.63
N GLN A 522 4.54 -3.76 0.49
CA GLN A 522 5.59 -2.74 0.54
C GLN A 522 6.97 -3.41 0.70
N ILE A 523 7.92 -3.09 -0.18
CA ILE A 523 9.28 -3.63 -0.15
C ILE A 523 10.25 -2.52 0.23
N ILE A 524 10.75 -2.58 1.45
CA ILE A 524 11.58 -1.53 2.04
C ILE A 524 13.05 -1.96 2.02
N ASP A 525 13.91 -1.16 1.40
CA ASP A 525 15.37 -1.32 1.51
C ASP A 525 15.81 -0.90 2.92
N ILE A 526 16.32 -1.87 3.67
CA ILE A 526 16.79 -1.71 5.05
C ILE A 526 18.31 -1.82 5.14
N SER A 527 19.04 -1.67 4.01
CA SER A 527 20.51 -1.65 3.98
C SER A 527 21.08 -0.56 4.88
N ASN A 528 20.38 0.57 4.97
CA ASN A 528 20.58 1.57 6.01
C ASN A 528 19.32 1.63 6.88
N PRO A 529 19.28 0.91 8.00
CA PRO A 529 18.08 0.85 8.83
C PRO A 529 17.73 2.19 9.51
N SER A 530 18.60 3.20 9.44
CA SER A 530 18.28 4.56 9.92
C SER A 530 17.56 5.43 8.91
N ILE A 531 17.62 5.06 7.64
CA ILE A 531 16.95 5.76 6.55
C ILE A 531 16.39 4.66 5.65
N PRO A 532 15.44 3.86 6.14
CA PRO A 532 14.81 2.86 5.29
C PRO A 532 14.10 3.59 4.15
N THR A 533 14.25 3.05 2.94
CA THR A 533 13.66 3.67 1.75
C THR A 533 12.81 2.66 1.04
N LEU A 534 11.67 3.10 0.50
CA LEU A 534 10.91 2.27 -0.42
C LEU A 534 11.81 1.83 -1.56
N LYS A 535 11.95 0.51 -1.70
CA LYS A 535 12.65 -0.07 -2.83
C LYS A 535 11.71 -0.30 -3.98
N GLY A 536 10.54 -0.85 -3.67
CA GLY A 536 9.45 -1.08 -4.58
C GLY A 536 8.17 -1.32 -3.78
N ASN A 537 7.03 -1.20 -4.44
CA ASN A 537 5.75 -1.55 -3.86
C ASN A 537 4.93 -2.34 -4.88
N TYR A 538 3.84 -2.90 -4.37
CA TYR A 538 2.75 -3.36 -5.19
C TYR A 538 1.44 -2.95 -4.51
N ASP A 539 0.86 -1.87 -5.04
CA ASP A 539 -0.33 -1.24 -4.48
C ASP A 539 -1.60 -2.04 -4.79
N THR A 540 -2.42 -2.24 -3.76
CA THR A 540 -3.81 -2.72 -3.82
C THR A 540 -4.76 -1.68 -4.42
N SER A 541 -5.86 -2.09 -5.04
CA SER A 541 -6.85 -1.16 -5.61
C SER A 541 -8.19 -1.26 -4.88
N GLY A 542 -8.45 -0.46 -3.84
CA GLY A 542 -9.82 -0.36 -3.32
C GLY A 542 -10.07 0.48 -2.06
N TYR A 543 -11.23 1.15 -2.07
CA TYR A 543 -12.14 1.32 -0.92
C TYR A 543 -13.35 0.41 -1.18
N ALA A 544 -13.87 -0.28 -0.17
CA ALA A 544 -15.19 -0.92 -0.23
C ALA A 544 -16.06 -0.31 0.87
N TYR A 545 -17.26 0.16 0.49
CA TYR A 545 -18.20 0.93 1.30
C TYR A 545 -18.69 0.23 2.58
#